data_AF-A0A9W7L2S6-F1
#
_entry.id   AF-A0A9W7L2S6-F1
#
_cell.length_a   1.000
_cell.length_b   1.000
_cell.length_c   1.000
_cell.angle_alpha   90.00
_cell.angle_beta   90.00
_cell.angle_gamma   90.00
#
_symmetry.space_group_name_H-M   'P 1'
#
loop_
_entity.id
_entity.type
_entity.pdbx_description
1 polymer ?
#
loop_
_entity_poly.entity_id
_entity_poly.type
_entity_poly.pdbx_seq_one_letter_code
_entity_poly.pdbx_strand_id
1 'polypeptide(L)'
;MASESEVQSTHNSSQTTNVAVHSWDDLTEGQQLCLDWANDQDWDRIKGYAIEHGPEVLLCVYSGVVDEKWEVASVLTKASIHENVEMVKLTLDAGFDHKEAMYFAASTSIRSDSDNSTILRLLLEHGLDPNMDPRVEGVVEHSSNLLLATATVGHIDQAIALLDHGANVNKAVVDPNGVVVSPLSWTLCNGAHDIFRLFLTRGAIPTTSDVDNVFSCCLIACKGEYPKLSRDVVIKMFTTFLHLGKPDSDVVRDKFDSCNPSVRDPTITNITKHYLQGRPFCCFICEALTAKERDKLLMCPCRNVAYCSKDCQVKHWKKHKVLCTGPLNERGESEAMVKKRSKTGKGVVAGGVDVGVAEGAAATKKNGKKGKKKK
;
A
#
# COMPACT_ATOMS: atom_id res chain seq x y z
N MET A 1 43.39 -37.70 -39.43
CA MET A 1 43.55 -37.38 -38.00
C MET A 1 42.69 -36.17 -37.71
N ALA A 2 41.80 -36.32 -36.73
CA ALA A 2 40.78 -35.45 -36.15
C ALA A 2 40.53 -34.06 -36.79
N SER A 3 39.33 -33.90 -37.34
CA SER A 3 38.64 -32.62 -37.53
C SER A 3 37.53 -32.53 -36.47
N GLU A 4 37.48 -31.37 -35.83
CA GLU A 4 36.49 -30.95 -34.82
C GLU A 4 35.05 -31.04 -35.35
N SER A 5 34.12 -31.49 -34.51
CA SER A 5 32.70 -31.21 -34.68
C SER A 5 32.12 -30.83 -33.32
N GLU A 6 31.89 -29.53 -33.17
CA GLU A 6 31.12 -28.91 -32.10
C GLU A 6 29.71 -29.54 -32.03
N VAL A 7 29.33 -30.07 -30.87
CA VAL A 7 27.95 -30.43 -30.58
C VAL A 7 27.31 -29.22 -29.91
N GLN A 8 26.48 -28.52 -30.68
CA GLN A 8 25.67 -27.41 -30.20
C GLN A 8 24.74 -27.86 -29.07
N SER A 9 24.90 -27.23 -27.91
CA SER A 9 23.95 -27.25 -26.81
C SER A 9 22.67 -26.54 -27.24
N THR A 10 21.61 -27.29 -27.51
CA THR A 10 20.25 -26.77 -27.60
C THR A 10 19.65 -26.72 -26.19
N HIS A 11 19.84 -25.59 -25.51
CA HIS A 11 18.98 -25.19 -24.41
C HIS A 11 17.56 -24.96 -24.95
N ASN A 12 16.73 -26.01 -24.93
CA ASN A 12 15.29 -25.85 -25.01
C ASN A 12 14.78 -25.43 -23.63
N SER A 13 14.53 -24.13 -23.50
CA SER A 13 13.62 -23.54 -22.53
C SER A 13 12.20 -24.07 -22.78
N SER A 14 11.93 -25.32 -22.40
CA SER A 14 10.57 -25.83 -22.31
C SER A 14 9.97 -25.29 -21.01
N GLN A 15 8.96 -24.43 -21.14
CA GLN A 15 8.03 -24.12 -20.06
C GLN A 15 7.47 -25.43 -19.49
N THR A 16 8.00 -25.91 -18.38
CA THR A 16 7.36 -26.92 -17.54
C THR A 16 6.27 -26.24 -16.75
N THR A 17 5.14 -25.96 -17.39
CA THR A 17 3.93 -25.53 -16.68
C THR A 17 3.42 -26.71 -15.87
N ASN A 18 3.29 -26.56 -14.56
CA ASN A 18 2.70 -27.58 -13.69
C ASN A 18 1.19 -27.63 -13.94
N VAL A 19 0.76 -28.41 -14.93
CA VAL A 19 -0.66 -28.60 -15.25
C VAL A 19 -1.29 -29.42 -14.14
N ALA A 20 -2.39 -28.92 -13.57
CA ALA A 20 -3.14 -29.67 -12.57
C ALA A 20 -3.79 -30.90 -13.21
N VAL A 21 -3.73 -32.02 -12.50
CA VAL A 21 -4.47 -33.24 -12.88
C VAL A 21 -5.72 -33.39 -12.03
N HIS A 22 -6.73 -34.04 -12.62
CA HIS A 22 -8.02 -34.31 -11.97
C HIS A 22 -8.21 -35.78 -11.57
N SER A 23 -7.35 -36.66 -12.09
CA SER A 23 -7.24 -38.05 -11.63
C SER A 23 -5.92 -38.24 -10.89
N TRP A 24 -5.98 -38.97 -9.79
CA TRP A 24 -4.77 -39.36 -9.06
C TRP A 24 -3.80 -40.17 -9.93
N ASP A 25 -4.35 -41.03 -10.79
CA ASP A 25 -3.60 -41.91 -11.69
C ASP A 25 -2.82 -41.17 -12.80
N ASP A 26 -3.12 -39.88 -13.01
CA ASP A 26 -2.41 -39.04 -13.99
C ASP A 26 -1.09 -38.47 -13.42
N LEU A 27 -0.86 -38.57 -12.10
CA LEU A 27 0.42 -38.25 -11.48
C LEU A 27 1.42 -39.38 -11.70
N THR A 28 2.71 -39.03 -11.80
CA THR A 28 3.78 -40.04 -11.75
C THR A 28 3.82 -40.69 -10.36
N GLU A 29 4.30 -41.94 -10.27
CA GLU A 29 4.45 -42.64 -8.98
C GLU A 29 5.26 -41.81 -7.97
N GLY A 30 6.34 -41.16 -8.41
CA GLY A 30 7.14 -40.27 -7.56
C GLY A 30 6.37 -39.05 -7.04
N GLN A 31 5.50 -38.47 -7.86
CA GLN A 31 4.64 -37.34 -7.48
C GLN A 31 3.53 -37.75 -6.50
N GLN A 32 2.93 -38.92 -6.70
CA GLN A 32 1.95 -39.50 -5.76
C GLN A 32 2.60 -39.73 -4.40
N LEU A 33 3.77 -40.39 -4.39
CA LEU A 33 4.54 -40.64 -3.16
C LEU A 33 4.91 -39.35 -2.43
N CYS A 34 5.38 -38.33 -3.14
CA CYS A 34 5.70 -37.04 -2.53
C CYS A 34 4.47 -36.36 -1.91
N LEU A 35 3.29 -36.49 -2.54
CA LEU A 35 2.05 -35.93 -2.01
C LEU A 35 1.53 -36.70 -0.79
N ASP A 36 1.63 -38.03 -0.78
CA ASP A 36 1.31 -38.86 0.37
C ASP A 36 2.21 -38.55 1.56
N TRP A 37 3.53 -38.50 1.34
CA TRP A 37 4.49 -38.12 2.39
C TRP A 37 4.26 -36.69 2.88
N ALA A 38 3.77 -35.79 2.03
CA ALA A 38 3.45 -34.42 2.43
C ALA A 38 2.21 -34.37 3.33
N ASN A 39 1.23 -35.27 3.13
CA ASN A 39 0.11 -35.44 4.05
C ASN A 39 0.56 -35.99 5.42
N ASP A 40 1.55 -36.89 5.40
CA ASP A 40 2.16 -37.47 6.61
C ASP A 40 3.22 -36.56 7.26
N GLN A 41 3.55 -35.43 6.63
CA GLN A 41 4.62 -34.50 7.03
C GLN A 41 6.02 -35.14 7.08
N ASP A 42 6.27 -36.18 6.27
CA ASP A 42 7.56 -36.85 6.12
C ASP A 42 8.48 -36.09 5.14
N TRP A 43 8.85 -34.87 5.55
CA TRP A 43 9.58 -33.92 4.71
C TRP A 43 11.00 -34.39 4.37
N ASP A 44 11.66 -35.12 5.26
CA ASP A 44 13.02 -35.64 5.02
C ASP A 44 13.01 -36.72 3.94
N ARG A 45 11.96 -37.56 3.90
CA ARG A 45 11.78 -38.55 2.84
C ARG A 45 11.52 -37.91 1.49
N ILE A 46 10.68 -36.87 1.44
CA ILE A 46 10.47 -36.08 0.22
C ILE A 46 11.79 -35.47 -0.28
N LYS A 47 12.57 -34.85 0.63
CA LYS A 47 13.88 -34.27 0.29
C LYS A 47 14.84 -35.32 -0.28
N GLY A 48 14.96 -36.46 0.39
CA GLY A 48 15.83 -37.56 -0.08
C GLY A 48 15.41 -38.07 -1.45
N TYR A 49 14.11 -38.26 -1.67
CA TYR A 49 13.57 -38.74 -2.93
C TYR A 49 13.77 -37.74 -4.08
N ALA A 50 13.55 -36.45 -3.85
CA ALA A 50 13.79 -35.40 -4.85
C ALA A 50 15.28 -35.28 -5.23
N ILE A 51 16.20 -35.55 -4.30
CA ILE A 51 17.65 -35.59 -4.59
C ILE A 51 17.99 -36.79 -5.50
N GLU A 52 17.37 -37.94 -5.26
CA GLU A 52 17.63 -39.17 -6.01
C GLU A 52 16.98 -39.18 -7.40
N HIS A 53 15.74 -38.67 -7.49
CA HIS A 53 14.89 -38.81 -8.67
C HIS A 53 14.69 -37.52 -9.47
N GLY A 54 15.21 -36.39 -8.98
CA GLY A 54 15.07 -35.07 -9.61
C GLY A 54 13.97 -34.22 -8.96
N PRO A 55 14.10 -32.88 -9.00
CA PRO A 55 13.17 -31.95 -8.35
C PRO A 55 11.76 -31.94 -8.97
N GLU A 56 11.59 -32.49 -10.19
CA GLU A 56 10.32 -32.55 -10.92
C GLU A 56 9.24 -33.35 -10.17
N VAL A 57 9.64 -34.23 -9.25
CA VAL A 57 8.71 -34.98 -8.38
C VAL A 57 7.93 -34.07 -7.42
N LEU A 58 8.43 -32.85 -7.16
CA LEU A 58 7.80 -31.85 -6.29
C LEU A 58 6.72 -31.01 -7.03
N LEU A 59 6.67 -31.13 -8.35
CA LEU A 59 5.84 -30.28 -9.21
C LEU A 59 4.40 -30.78 -9.36
N CYS A 60 3.98 -31.71 -8.50
CA CYS A 60 2.65 -32.29 -8.53
C CYS A 60 1.57 -31.27 -8.16
N VAL A 61 0.47 -31.28 -8.90
CA VAL A 61 -0.74 -30.54 -8.56
C VAL A 61 -1.93 -31.42 -8.85
N TYR A 62 -2.64 -31.78 -7.79
CA TYR A 62 -3.92 -32.48 -7.86
C TYR A 62 -5.04 -31.49 -7.54
N SER A 63 -6.05 -31.44 -8.40
CA SER A 63 -7.24 -30.60 -8.18
C SER A 63 -8.51 -31.42 -8.33
N GLY A 64 -9.39 -31.36 -7.34
CA GLY A 64 -10.62 -32.15 -7.35
C GLY A 64 -11.60 -31.73 -6.26
N VAL A 65 -12.80 -32.29 -6.33
CA VAL A 65 -13.82 -32.10 -5.30
C VAL A 65 -13.66 -33.19 -4.24
N VAL A 66 -13.26 -32.79 -3.02
CA VAL A 66 -13.19 -33.65 -1.83
C VAL A 66 -14.23 -33.13 -0.84
N ASP A 67 -15.14 -33.99 -0.38
CA ASP A 67 -16.21 -33.62 0.58
C ASP A 67 -16.99 -32.35 0.19
N GLU A 68 -17.44 -32.29 -1.07
CA GLU A 68 -18.19 -31.15 -1.64
C GLU A 68 -17.39 -29.83 -1.70
N LYS A 69 -16.06 -29.86 -1.50
CA LYS A 69 -15.17 -28.70 -1.60
C LYS A 69 -14.13 -28.90 -2.70
N TRP A 70 -13.90 -27.85 -3.49
CA TRP A 70 -12.77 -27.80 -4.39
C TRP A 70 -11.47 -27.70 -3.60
N GLU A 71 -10.56 -28.67 -3.79
CA GLU A 71 -9.24 -28.69 -3.17
C GLU A 71 -8.15 -28.69 -4.24
N VAL A 72 -7.09 -27.90 -3.99
CA VAL A 72 -5.84 -27.92 -4.76
C VAL A 72 -4.74 -28.43 -3.84
N ALA A 73 -4.32 -29.68 -4.06
CA ALA A 73 -3.31 -30.37 -3.28
C ALA A 73 -1.98 -30.44 -4.04
N SER A 74 -0.90 -30.00 -3.40
CA SER A 74 0.47 -30.14 -3.87
C SER A 74 1.42 -30.19 -2.68
N VAL A 75 2.68 -30.56 -2.92
CA VAL A 75 3.73 -30.42 -1.90
C VAL A 75 3.80 -28.96 -1.40
N LEU A 76 3.66 -27.97 -2.29
CA LEU A 76 3.66 -26.54 -1.93
C LEU A 76 2.50 -26.18 -0.98
N THR A 77 1.26 -26.60 -1.28
CA THR A 77 0.10 -26.24 -0.45
C THR A 77 0.16 -26.93 0.91
N LYS A 78 0.58 -28.19 0.97
CA LYS A 78 0.78 -28.93 2.23
C LYS A 78 1.91 -28.34 3.07
N ALA A 79 3.07 -28.06 2.46
CA ALA A 79 4.17 -27.39 3.15
C ALA A 79 3.75 -26.02 3.71
N SER A 80 2.92 -25.28 2.98
CA SER A 80 2.42 -23.97 3.42
C SER A 80 1.40 -24.07 4.57
N ILE A 81 0.51 -25.06 4.56
CA ILE A 81 -0.41 -25.36 5.68
C ILE A 81 0.38 -25.67 6.97
N HIS A 82 1.47 -26.42 6.85
CA HIS A 82 2.32 -26.83 7.97
C HIS A 82 3.47 -25.86 8.26
N GLU A 83 3.46 -24.67 7.67
CA GLU A 83 4.49 -23.62 7.84
C GLU A 83 5.94 -24.09 7.57
N ASN A 84 6.13 -25.11 6.74
CA ASN A 84 7.44 -25.64 6.39
C ASN A 84 8.11 -24.78 5.32
N VAL A 85 8.78 -23.71 5.76
CA VAL A 85 9.50 -22.75 4.90
C VAL A 85 10.55 -23.43 4.02
N GLU A 86 11.26 -24.44 4.54
CA GLU A 86 12.29 -25.17 3.78
C GLU A 86 11.67 -25.90 2.58
N MET A 87 10.58 -26.64 2.81
CA MET A 87 9.90 -27.39 1.76
C MET A 87 9.20 -26.47 0.75
N VAL A 88 8.61 -25.35 1.21
CA VAL A 88 8.08 -24.31 0.32
C VAL A 88 9.17 -23.81 -0.61
N LYS A 89 10.34 -23.45 -0.05
CA LYS A 89 11.46 -22.96 -0.83
C LYS A 89 11.96 -24.01 -1.83
N LEU A 90 12.18 -25.25 -1.40
CA LEU A 90 12.62 -26.34 -2.28
C LEU A 90 11.66 -26.57 -3.44
N THR A 91 10.36 -26.53 -3.17
CA THR A 91 9.33 -26.71 -4.21
C THR A 91 9.33 -25.55 -5.21
N LEU A 92 9.51 -24.30 -4.74
CA LEU A 92 9.60 -23.13 -5.62
C LEU A 92 10.92 -23.10 -6.42
N ASP A 93 12.04 -23.45 -5.80
CA ASP A 93 13.36 -23.58 -6.44
C ASP A 93 13.37 -24.69 -7.51
N ALA A 94 12.51 -25.71 -7.37
CA ALA A 94 12.26 -26.73 -8.39
C ALA A 94 11.52 -26.22 -9.63
N GLY A 95 11.06 -24.96 -9.63
CA GLY A 95 10.34 -24.34 -10.75
C GLY A 95 8.82 -24.43 -10.62
N PHE A 96 8.27 -24.61 -9.41
CA PHE A 96 6.83 -24.66 -9.23
C PHE A 96 6.14 -23.33 -9.56
N ASP A 97 5.21 -23.34 -10.52
CA ASP A 97 4.57 -22.13 -11.06
C ASP A 97 3.03 -22.20 -11.15
N HIS A 98 2.41 -23.20 -10.52
CA HIS A 98 0.96 -23.39 -10.61
C HIS A 98 0.19 -22.30 -9.83
N LYS A 99 -0.47 -21.41 -10.56
CA LYS A 99 -1.10 -20.18 -10.03
C LYS A 99 -2.07 -20.43 -8.88
N GLU A 100 -2.99 -21.38 -9.00
CA GLU A 100 -4.02 -21.62 -7.98
C GLU A 100 -3.43 -22.16 -6.68
N ALA A 101 -2.47 -23.08 -6.79
CA ALA A 101 -1.77 -23.66 -5.65
C ALA A 101 -0.90 -22.61 -4.94
N MET A 102 -0.21 -21.75 -5.70
CA MET A 102 0.54 -20.64 -5.13
C MET A 102 -0.38 -19.65 -4.40
N TYR A 103 -1.55 -19.34 -4.98
CA TYR A 103 -2.54 -18.48 -4.35
C TYR A 103 -3.12 -19.11 -3.07
N PHE A 104 -3.43 -20.41 -3.10
CA PHE A 104 -3.93 -21.14 -1.95
C PHE A 104 -2.88 -21.20 -0.82
N ALA A 105 -1.63 -21.49 -1.16
CA ALA A 105 -0.49 -21.44 -0.25
C ALA A 105 -0.36 -20.05 0.40
N ALA A 106 -0.46 -18.98 -0.39
CA ALA A 106 -0.41 -17.61 0.09
C ALA A 106 -1.57 -17.29 1.03
N SER A 107 -2.81 -17.59 0.61
CA SER A 107 -4.02 -17.35 1.41
C SER A 107 -3.97 -18.08 2.75
N THR A 108 -3.51 -19.33 2.77
CA THR A 108 -3.32 -20.10 4.01
C THR A 108 -2.24 -19.49 4.88
N SER A 109 -1.09 -19.11 4.32
CA SER A 109 -0.01 -18.45 5.08
C SER A 109 -0.39 -17.07 5.64
N ILE A 110 -1.37 -16.38 5.04
CA ILE A 110 -1.89 -15.11 5.56
C ILE A 110 -2.84 -15.35 6.74
N ARG A 111 -3.55 -16.47 6.72
CA ARG A 111 -4.56 -16.84 7.73
C ARG A 111 -4.00 -17.62 8.91
N SER A 112 -2.74 -18.05 8.85
CA SER A 112 -2.09 -18.67 9.98
C SER A 112 -1.98 -17.67 11.14
N ASP A 113 -2.02 -18.20 12.36
CA ASP A 113 -1.78 -17.40 13.58
C ASP A 113 -0.30 -16.97 13.72
N SER A 114 0.58 -17.38 12.79
CA SER A 114 1.97 -16.97 12.75
C SER A 114 2.12 -15.58 12.10
N ASP A 115 3.01 -14.77 12.68
CA ASP A 115 3.47 -13.50 12.10
C ASP A 115 4.46 -13.72 10.93
N ASN A 116 4.66 -14.97 10.52
CA ASN A 116 5.68 -15.37 9.57
C ASN A 116 5.29 -14.99 8.13
N SER A 117 5.71 -13.80 7.70
CA SER A 117 5.58 -13.35 6.30
C SER A 117 6.52 -14.07 5.31
N THR A 118 7.38 -14.99 5.75
CA THR A 118 8.43 -15.59 4.91
C THR A 118 7.84 -16.41 3.76
N ILE A 119 6.83 -17.24 4.02
CA ILE A 119 6.19 -18.05 2.96
C ILE A 119 5.55 -17.15 1.91
N LEU A 120 4.79 -16.14 2.34
CA LEU A 120 4.19 -15.17 1.43
C LEU A 120 5.26 -14.44 0.59
N ARG A 121 6.39 -14.05 1.20
CA ARG A 121 7.49 -13.39 0.48
C ARG A 121 8.14 -14.31 -0.55
N LEU A 122 8.41 -15.57 -0.20
CA LEU A 122 8.92 -16.57 -1.14
C LEU A 122 7.96 -16.74 -2.32
N LEU A 123 6.66 -16.89 -2.07
CA LEU A 123 5.67 -17.03 -3.14
C LEU A 123 5.65 -15.80 -4.07
N LEU A 124 5.70 -14.58 -3.52
CA LEU A 124 5.75 -13.34 -4.29
C LEU A 124 7.05 -13.21 -5.10
N GLU A 125 8.20 -13.57 -4.52
CA GLU A 125 9.51 -13.58 -5.19
C GLU A 125 9.56 -14.59 -6.35
N HIS A 126 8.81 -15.69 -6.24
CA HIS A 126 8.66 -16.71 -7.29
C HIS A 126 7.45 -16.49 -8.22
N GLY A 127 6.88 -15.28 -8.26
CA GLY A 127 5.94 -14.88 -9.30
C GLY A 127 4.46 -15.11 -8.99
N LEU A 128 4.09 -15.31 -7.72
CA LEU A 128 2.68 -15.21 -7.30
C LEU A 128 2.10 -13.86 -7.73
N ASP A 129 0.98 -13.88 -8.47
CA ASP A 129 0.22 -12.67 -8.78
C ASP A 129 -0.66 -12.29 -7.58
N PRO A 130 -0.36 -11.19 -6.85
CA PRO A 130 -1.18 -10.76 -5.72
C PRO A 130 -2.56 -10.24 -6.13
N ASN A 131 -2.79 -10.05 -7.43
CA ASN A 131 -4.04 -9.60 -8.02
C ASN A 131 -4.84 -10.73 -8.67
N MET A 132 -4.53 -12.00 -8.42
CA MET A 132 -5.37 -13.10 -8.88
C MET A 132 -6.81 -12.93 -8.35
N ASP A 133 -7.83 -13.19 -9.19
CA ASP A 133 -9.23 -13.33 -8.74
C ASP A 133 -9.61 -14.81 -8.83
N PRO A 134 -9.61 -15.55 -7.71
CA PRO A 134 -9.83 -16.98 -7.73
C PRO A 134 -11.26 -17.35 -8.17
N ARG A 135 -12.22 -16.41 -8.23
CA ARG A 135 -13.56 -16.69 -8.79
C ARG A 135 -13.60 -16.68 -10.30
N VAL A 136 -12.86 -15.75 -10.92
CA VAL A 136 -12.80 -15.66 -12.40
C VAL A 136 -12.18 -16.92 -12.96
N GLU A 137 -11.27 -17.53 -12.19
CA GLU A 137 -10.62 -18.79 -12.51
C GLU A 137 -11.45 -20.01 -12.05
N GLY A 138 -12.63 -19.83 -11.43
CA GLY A 138 -13.53 -20.93 -11.04
C GLY A 138 -13.14 -21.72 -9.78
N VAL A 139 -12.20 -21.20 -8.97
CA VAL A 139 -11.50 -21.93 -7.89
C VAL A 139 -12.21 -21.85 -6.54
N VAL A 140 -12.92 -20.75 -6.25
CA VAL A 140 -13.61 -20.55 -4.96
C VAL A 140 -14.99 -19.92 -5.17
N GLU A 141 -15.94 -20.30 -4.33
CA GLU A 141 -17.27 -19.66 -4.30
C GLU A 141 -17.23 -18.25 -3.71
N HIS A 142 -16.22 -17.93 -2.90
CA HIS A 142 -16.19 -16.69 -2.13
C HIS A 142 -15.12 -15.74 -2.67
N SER A 143 -15.55 -14.51 -2.93
CA SER A 143 -14.66 -13.48 -3.44
C SER A 143 -13.64 -13.07 -2.38
N SER A 144 -12.38 -13.41 -2.59
CA SER A 144 -11.30 -12.99 -1.71
C SER A 144 -10.13 -12.50 -2.55
N ASN A 145 -9.51 -11.41 -2.10
CA ASN A 145 -8.18 -11.02 -2.53
C ASN A 145 -7.25 -11.10 -1.32
N LEU A 146 -5.94 -11.23 -1.55
CA LEU A 146 -4.97 -11.43 -0.46
C LEU A 146 -4.94 -10.22 0.52
N LEU A 147 -5.21 -9.00 0.04
CA LEU A 147 -5.28 -7.81 0.91
C LEU A 147 -6.44 -7.89 1.92
N LEU A 148 -7.61 -8.39 1.53
CA LEU A 148 -8.76 -8.60 2.43
C LEU A 148 -8.43 -9.63 3.52
N ALA A 149 -7.68 -10.68 3.17
CA ALA A 149 -7.23 -11.69 4.12
C ALA A 149 -6.33 -11.07 5.21
N THR A 150 -5.34 -10.24 4.82
CA THR A 150 -4.44 -9.56 5.80
C THR A 150 -5.19 -8.64 6.76
N ALA A 151 -6.26 -7.98 6.28
CA ALA A 151 -7.09 -7.08 7.07
C ALA A 151 -7.96 -7.79 8.12
N THR A 152 -8.18 -9.10 7.96
CA THR A 152 -8.94 -9.92 8.92
C THR A 152 -8.08 -10.30 10.12
N VAL A 153 -6.81 -10.65 9.87
CA VAL A 153 -5.87 -11.11 10.90
C VAL A 153 -5.12 -9.95 11.55
N GLY A 154 -4.89 -8.87 10.82
CA GLY A 154 -4.19 -7.68 11.33
C GLY A 154 -2.68 -7.67 11.07
N HIS A 155 -2.16 -8.57 10.24
CA HIS A 155 -0.74 -8.70 9.94
C HIS A 155 -0.26 -7.64 8.92
N ILE A 156 0.23 -6.50 9.45
CA ILE A 156 0.68 -5.37 8.61
C ILE A 156 1.85 -5.72 7.68
N ASP A 157 2.78 -6.58 8.09
CA ASP A 157 3.96 -6.93 7.29
C ASP A 157 3.59 -7.73 6.03
N GLN A 158 2.55 -8.56 6.11
CA GLN A 158 2.00 -9.27 4.95
C GLN A 158 1.31 -8.28 4.00
N ALA A 159 0.56 -7.31 4.52
CA ALA A 159 -0.04 -6.24 3.71
C ALA A 159 1.03 -5.38 3.02
N ILE A 160 2.15 -5.08 3.71
CA ILE A 160 3.31 -4.39 3.12
C ILE A 160 3.91 -5.23 1.99
N ALA A 161 4.17 -6.52 2.22
CA ALA A 161 4.74 -7.41 1.22
C ALA A 161 3.90 -7.48 -0.06
N LEU A 162 2.58 -7.64 0.08
CA LEU A 162 1.65 -7.63 -1.05
C LEU A 162 1.70 -6.33 -1.85
N LEU A 163 1.64 -5.19 -1.16
CA LEU A 163 1.65 -3.87 -1.82
C LEU A 163 3.01 -3.55 -2.47
N ASP A 164 4.11 -4.00 -1.87
CA ASP A 164 5.46 -3.85 -2.45
C ASP A 164 5.62 -4.70 -3.73
N HIS A 165 4.87 -5.79 -3.87
CA HIS A 165 4.81 -6.64 -5.06
C HIS A 165 3.64 -6.32 -6.01
N GLY A 166 3.03 -5.13 -5.88
CA GLY A 166 2.07 -4.63 -6.86
C GLY A 166 0.61 -5.04 -6.64
N ALA A 167 0.24 -5.50 -5.44
CA ALA A 167 -1.18 -5.68 -5.09
C ALA A 167 -1.96 -4.37 -5.28
N ASN A 168 -3.08 -4.44 -5.98
CA ASN A 168 -3.94 -3.29 -6.23
C ASN A 168 -4.81 -3.02 -4.99
N VAL A 169 -4.44 -2.00 -4.23
CA VAL A 169 -5.14 -1.54 -3.02
C VAL A 169 -6.60 -1.13 -3.25
N ASN A 170 -6.99 -0.84 -4.50
CA ASN A 170 -8.35 -0.47 -4.89
C ASN A 170 -9.13 -1.64 -5.52
N LYS A 171 -8.57 -2.85 -5.58
CA LYS A 171 -9.28 -4.01 -6.13
C LYS A 171 -10.38 -4.45 -5.16
N ALA A 172 -11.60 -4.02 -5.42
CA ALA A 172 -12.77 -4.49 -4.72
C ALA A 172 -13.15 -5.91 -5.16
N VAL A 173 -13.79 -6.65 -4.27
CA VAL A 173 -14.39 -7.95 -4.55
C VAL A 173 -15.90 -7.85 -4.40
N VAL A 174 -16.64 -8.78 -4.98
CA VAL A 174 -18.11 -8.81 -4.90
C VAL A 174 -18.51 -10.09 -4.21
N ASP A 175 -19.14 -10.04 -3.05
CA ASP A 175 -19.54 -11.27 -2.36
C ASP A 175 -20.65 -12.01 -3.15
N PRO A 176 -21.00 -13.26 -2.79
CA PRO A 176 -22.08 -14.01 -3.46
C PRO A 176 -23.46 -13.32 -3.43
N ASN A 177 -23.67 -12.36 -2.53
CA ASN A 177 -24.90 -11.58 -2.43
C ASN A 177 -24.88 -10.31 -3.30
N GLY A 178 -23.81 -10.08 -4.06
CA GLY A 178 -23.64 -8.90 -4.89
C GLY A 178 -23.09 -7.67 -4.14
N VAL A 179 -22.67 -7.81 -2.89
CA VAL A 179 -22.12 -6.71 -2.08
C VAL A 179 -20.68 -6.46 -2.49
N VAL A 180 -20.40 -5.22 -2.90
CA VAL A 180 -19.03 -4.79 -3.21
C VAL A 180 -18.28 -4.53 -1.90
N VAL A 181 -17.16 -5.22 -1.72
CA VAL A 181 -16.27 -5.08 -0.57
C VAL A 181 -14.92 -4.55 -1.04
N SER A 182 -14.54 -3.36 -0.57
CA SER A 182 -13.24 -2.77 -0.83
C SER A 182 -12.24 -3.18 0.27
N PRO A 183 -10.93 -3.23 0.00
CA PRO A 183 -9.92 -3.42 1.05
C PRO A 183 -10.00 -2.36 2.16
N LEU A 184 -10.40 -1.14 1.80
CA LEU A 184 -10.53 -0.02 2.73
C LEU A 184 -11.75 -0.19 3.66
N SER A 185 -12.91 -0.61 3.14
CA SER A 185 -14.09 -0.86 3.98
C SER A 185 -13.90 -2.11 4.85
N TRP A 186 -13.20 -3.13 4.37
CA TRP A 186 -12.94 -4.34 5.14
C TRP A 186 -12.03 -4.10 6.35
N THR A 187 -10.98 -3.28 6.19
CA THR A 187 -10.10 -2.88 7.31
C THR A 187 -10.86 -2.05 8.35
N LEU A 188 -11.80 -1.20 7.93
CA LEU A 188 -12.69 -0.46 8.82
C LEU A 188 -13.54 -1.40 9.68
N CYS A 189 -14.26 -2.36 9.08
CA CYS A 189 -15.14 -3.28 9.80
C CYS A 189 -14.39 -4.18 10.81
N ASN A 190 -13.10 -4.41 10.60
CA ASN A 190 -12.25 -5.18 11.50
C ASN A 190 -11.43 -4.33 12.49
N GLY A 191 -11.58 -2.99 12.45
CA GLY A 191 -10.84 -2.09 13.34
C GLY A 191 -9.32 -2.07 13.10
N ALA A 192 -8.86 -2.56 11.95
CA ALA A 192 -7.45 -2.71 11.59
C ALA A 192 -6.83 -1.35 11.19
N HIS A 193 -6.71 -0.42 12.15
CA HIS A 193 -6.28 0.97 11.90
C HIS A 193 -4.94 1.08 11.18
N ASP A 194 -3.95 0.27 11.54
CA ASP A 194 -2.61 0.37 10.95
C ASP A 194 -2.60 -0.07 9.47
N ILE A 195 -3.37 -1.10 9.11
CA ILE A 195 -3.57 -1.54 7.72
C ILE A 195 -4.43 -0.53 6.95
N PHE A 196 -5.51 -0.01 7.56
CA PHE A 196 -6.34 1.04 6.98
C PHE A 196 -5.50 2.27 6.61
N ARG A 197 -4.62 2.69 7.53
CA ARG A 197 -3.69 3.80 7.32
C ARG A 197 -2.66 3.48 6.23
N LEU A 198 -2.12 2.26 6.21
CA LEU A 198 -1.22 1.79 5.16
C LEU A 198 -1.88 1.89 3.79
N PHE A 199 -3.10 1.38 3.63
CA PHE A 199 -3.83 1.40 2.36
C PHE A 199 -4.04 2.83 1.85
N LEU A 200 -4.49 3.76 2.69
CA LEU A 200 -4.61 5.18 2.33
C LEU A 200 -3.26 5.80 1.94
N THR A 201 -2.19 5.45 2.64
CA THR A 201 -0.82 5.93 2.31
C THR A 201 -0.32 5.35 0.98
N ARG A 202 -0.80 4.17 0.59
CA ARG A 202 -0.45 3.47 -0.64
C ARG A 202 -1.43 3.72 -1.80
N GLY A 203 -2.29 4.74 -1.67
CA GLY A 203 -3.14 5.21 -2.77
C GLY A 203 -4.53 4.57 -2.84
N ALA A 204 -5.04 4.03 -1.73
CA ALA A 204 -6.46 3.70 -1.63
C ALA A 204 -7.31 4.97 -1.82
N ILE A 205 -8.29 4.91 -2.70
CA ILE A 205 -9.17 6.02 -3.06
C ILE A 205 -10.52 5.78 -2.38
N PRO A 206 -10.90 6.61 -1.40
CA PRO A 206 -12.23 6.55 -0.81
C PRO A 206 -13.34 6.71 -1.85
N THR A 207 -14.29 5.78 -1.84
CA THR A 207 -15.52 5.85 -2.64
C THR A 207 -16.67 6.45 -1.83
N THR A 208 -17.79 6.75 -2.49
CA THR A 208 -19.04 7.13 -1.82
C THR A 208 -19.50 6.08 -0.81
N SER A 209 -19.36 4.79 -1.15
CA SER A 209 -19.70 3.69 -0.24
C SER A 209 -18.78 3.67 1.00
N ASP A 210 -17.48 3.96 0.84
CA ASP A 210 -16.57 4.03 1.98
C ASP A 210 -16.92 5.20 2.92
N VAL A 211 -17.35 6.34 2.37
CA VAL A 211 -17.88 7.47 3.16
C VAL A 211 -19.11 7.03 3.94
N ASP A 212 -20.07 6.37 3.28
CA ASP A 212 -21.27 5.85 3.96
C ASP A 212 -20.93 4.88 5.09
N ASN A 213 -20.01 3.95 4.84
CA ASN A 213 -19.56 2.96 5.81
C ASN A 213 -18.89 3.61 7.01
N VAL A 214 -17.96 4.55 6.81
CA VAL A 214 -17.24 5.18 7.93
C VAL A 214 -18.17 6.02 8.82
N PHE A 215 -19.11 6.76 8.24
CA PHE A 215 -20.10 7.51 9.02
C PHE A 215 -21.05 6.58 9.79
N SER A 216 -21.47 5.48 9.18
CA SER A 216 -22.32 4.47 9.84
C SER A 216 -21.60 3.80 11.00
N CYS A 217 -20.33 3.39 10.79
CA CYS A 217 -19.48 2.88 11.86
C CYS A 217 -19.30 3.91 12.99
N CYS A 218 -19.10 5.19 12.69
CA CYS A 218 -18.99 6.23 13.70
C CYS A 218 -20.27 6.33 14.56
N LEU A 219 -21.45 6.32 13.93
CA LEU A 219 -22.73 6.42 14.63
C LEU A 219 -22.94 5.27 15.62
N ILE A 220 -22.63 4.05 15.21
CA ILE A 220 -22.84 2.83 16.02
C ILE A 220 -21.75 2.71 17.10
N ALA A 221 -20.47 2.84 16.72
CA ALA A 221 -19.35 2.66 17.65
C ALA A 221 -19.26 3.77 18.71
N CYS A 222 -19.63 5.01 18.39
CA CYS A 222 -19.65 6.09 19.39
C CYS A 222 -20.76 5.93 20.43
N LYS A 223 -21.81 5.14 20.14
CA LYS A 223 -22.84 4.74 21.13
C LYS A 223 -22.45 3.51 21.94
N GLY A 224 -21.30 2.89 21.63
CA GLY A 224 -20.89 1.62 22.23
C GLY A 224 -21.66 0.40 21.68
N GLU A 225 -22.36 0.55 20.56
CA GLU A 225 -23.20 -0.50 19.96
C GLU A 225 -22.44 -1.37 18.93
N TYR A 226 -21.17 -1.05 18.64
CA TYR A 226 -20.38 -1.78 17.66
C TYR A 226 -19.44 -2.79 18.34
N PRO A 227 -19.55 -4.10 18.08
CA PRO A 227 -18.84 -5.13 18.85
C PRO A 227 -17.32 -5.13 18.62
N LYS A 228 -16.85 -4.77 17.42
CA LYS A 228 -15.42 -4.81 17.04
C LYS A 228 -14.70 -3.46 17.04
N LEU A 229 -15.41 -2.35 17.21
CA LEU A 229 -14.87 -0.98 17.06
C LEU A 229 -15.25 -0.16 18.29
N SER A 230 -14.27 0.23 19.09
CA SER A 230 -14.48 1.19 20.17
C SER A 230 -14.63 2.62 19.62
N ARG A 231 -15.20 3.51 20.43
CA ARG A 231 -15.29 4.94 20.13
C ARG A 231 -13.94 5.56 19.76
N ASP A 232 -12.87 5.22 20.48
CA ASP A 232 -11.55 5.82 20.23
C ASP A 232 -10.92 5.31 18.94
N VAL A 233 -11.07 4.01 18.65
CA VAL A 233 -10.57 3.42 17.40
C VAL A 233 -11.33 4.01 16.21
N VAL A 234 -12.66 4.11 16.25
CA VAL A 234 -13.43 4.67 15.13
C VAL A 234 -13.11 6.14 14.89
N ILE A 235 -12.90 6.95 15.93
CA ILE A 235 -12.49 8.36 15.78
C ILE A 235 -11.10 8.44 15.14
N LYS A 236 -10.16 7.57 15.53
CA LYS A 236 -8.82 7.50 14.94
C LYS A 236 -8.89 7.12 13.46
N MET A 237 -9.68 6.11 13.11
CA MET A 237 -9.88 5.68 11.72
C MET A 237 -10.57 6.76 10.88
N PHE A 238 -11.62 7.41 11.40
CA PHE A 238 -12.30 8.51 10.74
C PHE A 238 -11.37 9.70 10.49
N THR A 239 -10.55 10.07 11.47
CA THR A 239 -9.53 11.11 11.34
C THR A 239 -8.55 10.76 10.22
N THR A 240 -8.08 9.50 10.19
CA THR A 240 -7.15 8.99 9.17
C THR A 240 -7.78 9.03 7.77
N PHE A 241 -9.04 8.62 7.67
CA PHE A 241 -9.81 8.58 6.42
C PHE A 241 -9.91 9.96 5.78
N LEU A 242 -10.30 10.98 6.56
CA LEU A 242 -10.41 12.35 6.05
C LEU A 242 -9.03 12.99 5.79
N HIS A 243 -8.02 12.71 6.63
CA HIS A 243 -6.70 13.32 6.53
C HIS A 243 -5.88 12.78 5.35
N LEU A 244 -5.81 11.45 5.22
CA LEU A 244 -5.01 10.77 4.20
C LEU A 244 -5.84 10.44 2.95
N GLY A 245 -7.06 9.94 3.14
CA GLY A 245 -7.92 9.52 2.03
C GLY A 245 -8.54 10.68 1.26
N LYS A 246 -8.80 11.81 1.94
CA LYS A 246 -9.35 13.03 1.32
C LYS A 246 -10.52 12.73 0.36
N PRO A 247 -11.58 12.04 0.83
CA PRO A 247 -12.76 11.74 0.02
C PRO A 247 -13.38 13.02 -0.55
N ASP A 248 -14.18 12.88 -1.60
CA ASP A 248 -14.92 14.01 -2.17
C ASP A 248 -15.70 14.77 -1.07
N SER A 249 -15.47 16.09 -0.97
CA SER A 249 -16.04 16.91 0.10
C SER A 249 -17.54 17.08 0.00
N ASP A 250 -18.10 17.01 -1.21
CA ASP A 250 -19.55 17.13 -1.41
C ASP A 250 -20.22 15.83 -0.99
N VAL A 251 -19.62 14.68 -1.28
CA VAL A 251 -20.09 13.38 -0.75
C VAL A 251 -20.05 13.35 0.78
N VAL A 252 -18.96 13.84 1.39
CA VAL A 252 -18.86 13.96 2.85
C VAL A 252 -19.92 14.92 3.42
N ARG A 253 -20.19 16.04 2.75
CA ARG A 253 -21.19 17.03 3.16
C ARG A 253 -22.59 16.44 3.11
N ASP A 254 -22.96 15.83 2.00
CA ASP A 254 -24.27 15.22 1.79
C ASP A 254 -24.55 14.16 2.85
N LYS A 255 -23.57 13.28 3.10
CA LYS A 255 -23.70 12.24 4.14
C LYS A 255 -23.72 12.82 5.55
N PHE A 256 -22.90 13.83 5.81
CA PHE A 256 -22.90 14.50 7.10
C PHE A 256 -24.27 15.12 7.37
N ASP A 257 -24.84 15.85 6.41
CA ASP A 257 -26.10 16.58 6.55
C ASP A 257 -27.33 15.65 6.61
N SER A 258 -27.27 14.46 6.00
CA SER A 258 -28.36 13.47 6.06
C SER A 258 -28.58 12.85 7.45
N CYS A 259 -27.59 12.91 8.34
CA CYS A 259 -27.68 12.34 9.69
C CYS A 259 -28.26 13.35 10.69
N ASN A 260 -29.17 13.00 11.58
CA ASN A 260 -29.71 13.97 12.55
C ASN A 260 -28.59 14.52 13.47
N PRO A 261 -28.40 15.85 13.61
CA PRO A 261 -27.37 16.43 14.49
C PRO A 261 -27.40 15.94 15.94
N SER A 262 -28.58 15.55 16.46
CA SER A 262 -28.73 15.10 17.86
C SER A 262 -28.05 13.76 18.17
N VAL A 263 -27.78 12.94 17.14
CA VAL A 263 -27.18 11.61 17.32
C VAL A 263 -25.71 11.56 16.94
N ARG A 264 -25.12 12.68 16.47
CA ARG A 264 -23.72 12.73 16.03
C ARG A 264 -22.79 12.88 17.23
N ASP A 265 -21.68 12.13 17.24
CA ASP A 265 -20.62 12.36 18.21
C ASP A 265 -20.01 13.78 18.03
N PRO A 266 -19.78 14.54 19.11
CA PRO A 266 -19.25 15.91 19.02
C PRO A 266 -17.85 15.98 18.38
N THR A 267 -17.01 14.95 18.59
CA THR A 267 -15.66 14.87 18.04
C THR A 267 -15.72 14.65 16.54
N ILE A 268 -16.52 13.68 16.10
CA ILE A 268 -16.79 13.44 14.67
C ILE A 268 -17.35 14.70 14.01
N THR A 269 -18.32 15.36 14.65
CA THR A 269 -18.91 16.62 14.18
C THR A 269 -17.87 17.71 13.97
N ASN A 270 -16.95 17.89 14.92
CA ASN A 270 -15.89 18.91 14.82
C ASN A 270 -14.89 18.58 13.71
N ILE A 271 -14.45 17.32 13.61
CA ILE A 271 -13.54 16.86 12.56
C ILE A 271 -14.15 17.13 11.18
N THR A 272 -15.40 16.70 10.96
CA THR A 272 -16.09 16.88 9.66
C THR A 272 -16.24 18.34 9.29
N LYS A 273 -16.64 19.21 10.24
CA LYS A 273 -16.76 20.65 9.98
C LYS A 273 -15.42 21.26 9.57
N HIS A 274 -14.33 20.90 10.24
CA HIS A 274 -13.00 21.38 9.87
C HIS A 274 -12.57 20.87 8.50
N TYR A 275 -12.81 19.59 8.20
CA TYR A 275 -12.55 19.01 6.88
C TYR A 275 -13.26 19.77 5.76
N LEU A 276 -14.58 19.97 5.88
CA LEU A 276 -15.39 20.70 4.89
C LEU A 276 -15.02 22.18 4.74
N GLN A 277 -14.37 22.77 5.75
CA GLN A 277 -13.85 24.14 5.70
C GLN A 277 -12.41 24.21 5.15
N GLY A 278 -11.80 23.08 4.77
CA GLY A 278 -10.39 23.01 4.39
C GLY A 278 -9.43 23.36 5.53
N ARG A 279 -9.88 23.25 6.79
CA ARG A 279 -9.09 23.56 7.98
C ARG A 279 -8.45 22.30 8.56
N PRO A 280 -7.20 22.36 9.04
CA PRO A 280 -6.61 21.26 9.79
C PRO A 280 -7.42 20.91 11.04
N PHE A 281 -7.65 19.61 11.25
CA PHE A 281 -8.35 19.04 12.42
C PHE A 281 -7.48 18.06 13.22
N CYS A 282 -6.33 17.66 12.67
CA CYS A 282 -5.39 16.75 13.31
C CYS A 282 -3.95 17.14 13.02
N CYS A 283 -3.01 16.56 13.76
CA CYS A 283 -1.59 16.66 13.50
C CYS A 283 -1.27 16.07 12.13
N PHE A 284 -0.57 16.81 11.28
CA PHE A 284 -0.26 16.38 9.92
C PHE A 284 0.56 15.08 9.86
N ILE A 285 1.38 14.79 10.87
CA ILE A 285 2.29 13.64 10.90
C ILE A 285 1.70 12.42 11.59
N CYS A 286 1.08 12.60 12.76
CA CYS A 286 0.65 11.49 13.60
C CYS A 286 -0.86 11.46 13.85
N GLU A 287 -1.63 12.32 13.18
CA GLU A 287 -3.09 12.37 13.22
C GLU A 287 -3.70 12.63 14.61
N ALA A 288 -2.89 13.00 15.61
CA ALA A 288 -3.37 13.40 16.93
C ALA A 288 -4.29 14.62 16.83
N LEU A 289 -5.44 14.57 17.52
CA LEU A 289 -6.45 15.65 17.50
C LEU A 289 -6.06 16.86 18.36
N THR A 290 -5.20 16.65 19.35
CA THR A 290 -4.74 17.69 20.30
C THR A 290 -3.21 17.71 20.40
N ALA A 291 -2.66 18.74 21.06
CA ALA A 291 -1.24 18.79 21.37
C ALA A 291 -0.95 18.08 22.70
N LYS A 292 0.28 17.59 22.90
CA LYS A 292 0.65 16.80 24.09
C LYS A 292 0.46 17.54 25.44
N GLU A 293 0.50 18.87 25.41
CA GLU A 293 0.45 19.73 26.61
C GLU A 293 -0.65 20.80 26.52
N ARG A 294 -1.49 20.77 25.48
CA ARG A 294 -2.53 21.78 25.22
C ARG A 294 -3.70 21.15 24.46
N ASP A 295 -4.90 21.62 24.72
CA ASP A 295 -6.10 21.16 24.01
C ASP A 295 -6.12 21.54 22.52
N LYS A 296 -5.28 22.51 22.11
CA LYS A 296 -5.24 23.03 20.74
C LYS A 296 -3.93 22.68 20.04
N LEU A 297 -4.05 22.27 18.78
CA LEU A 297 -2.90 22.01 17.90
C LEU A 297 -2.09 23.28 17.61
N LEU A 298 -0.80 23.08 17.36
CA LEU A 298 0.12 24.12 16.92
C LEU A 298 -0.09 24.37 15.42
N MET A 299 -0.81 25.44 15.11
CA MET A 299 -1.07 25.85 13.73
C MET A 299 0.18 26.45 13.08
N CYS A 300 0.48 26.05 11.85
CA CYS A 300 1.43 26.79 11.03
C CYS A 300 0.86 28.18 10.68
N PRO A 301 1.69 29.24 10.51
CA PRO A 301 1.20 30.56 10.10
C PRO A 301 0.36 30.57 8.81
N CYS A 302 0.60 29.64 7.88
CA CYS A 302 -0.22 29.47 6.66
C CYS A 302 -1.64 28.94 6.92
N ARG A 303 -1.91 28.42 8.12
CA ARG A 303 -3.16 27.79 8.56
C ARG A 303 -3.60 26.53 7.79
N ASN A 304 -2.80 26.05 6.84
CA ASN A 304 -3.08 24.85 6.05
C ASN A 304 -2.63 23.54 6.70
N VAL A 305 -1.79 23.61 7.74
CA VAL A 305 -1.32 22.43 8.48
C VAL A 305 -1.21 22.73 9.98
N ALA A 306 -1.39 21.68 10.79
CA ALA A 306 -1.31 21.72 12.24
C ALA A 306 -0.44 20.59 12.77
N TYR A 307 0.12 20.76 13.98
CA TYR A 307 1.01 19.80 14.61
C TYR A 307 0.68 19.63 16.09
N CYS A 308 0.81 18.41 16.62
CA CYS A 308 0.66 18.16 18.06
C CYS A 308 1.91 18.54 18.87
N SER A 309 3.08 18.65 18.22
CA SER A 309 4.37 18.96 18.85
C SER A 309 5.36 19.59 17.88
N LYS A 310 6.45 20.16 18.42
CA LYS A 310 7.58 20.66 17.63
C LYS A 310 8.25 19.54 16.83
N ASP A 311 8.35 18.34 17.38
CA ASP A 311 8.95 17.18 16.70
C ASP A 311 8.19 16.82 15.43
N CYS A 312 6.85 16.75 15.51
CA CYS A 312 6.01 16.51 14.35
C CYS A 312 6.16 17.63 13.31
N GLN A 313 6.24 18.89 13.75
CA GLN A 313 6.53 20.00 12.85
C GLN A 313 7.86 19.80 12.13
N VAL A 314 8.94 19.48 12.84
CA VAL A 314 10.29 19.31 12.26
C VAL A 314 10.33 18.16 11.25
N LYS A 315 9.67 17.02 11.54
CA LYS A 315 9.56 15.88 10.62
C LYS A 315 8.93 16.28 9.28
N HIS A 316 7.85 17.08 9.31
CA HIS A 316 7.18 17.55 8.10
C HIS A 316 7.88 18.74 7.42
N TRP A 317 8.57 19.59 8.19
CA TRP A 317 8.98 20.93 7.77
C TRP A 317 9.83 20.93 6.49
N LYS A 318 10.68 19.92 6.31
CA LYS A 318 11.51 19.79 5.09
C LYS A 318 10.66 19.83 3.81
N LYS A 319 9.50 19.17 3.80
CA LYS A 319 8.55 19.16 2.68
C LYS A 319 7.66 20.41 2.70
N HIS A 320 7.10 20.74 3.86
CA HIS A 320 6.13 21.84 3.98
C HIS A 320 6.71 23.22 3.65
N LYS A 321 7.95 23.53 4.07
CA LYS A 321 8.54 24.87 3.93
C LYS A 321 8.55 25.40 2.50
N VAL A 322 8.55 24.50 1.52
CA VAL A 322 8.54 24.82 0.08
C VAL A 322 7.13 25.25 -0.35
N LEU A 323 6.10 24.64 0.22
CA LEU A 323 4.68 24.90 -0.07
C LEU A 323 4.04 25.92 0.87
N CYS A 324 4.73 26.30 1.95
CA CYS A 324 4.20 27.16 2.99
C CYS A 324 4.05 28.59 2.49
N THR A 325 2.86 28.91 2.00
CA THR A 325 2.40 30.27 1.77
C THR A 325 1.91 30.81 3.12
N GLY A 326 2.78 31.49 3.88
CA GLY A 326 2.41 32.13 5.16
C GLY A 326 1.21 33.09 5.02
N PRO A 327 0.76 33.77 6.09
CA PRO A 327 -0.32 34.75 5.97
C PRO A 327 0.07 35.77 4.91
N LEU A 328 -0.75 35.85 3.85
CA LEU A 328 -0.51 36.78 2.76
C LEU A 328 -0.70 38.20 3.31
N ASN A 329 0.18 39.13 2.94
CA ASN A 329 -0.09 40.54 3.19
C ASN A 329 -1.32 41.01 2.37
N GLU A 330 -1.79 42.24 2.56
CA GLU A 330 -2.94 42.81 1.82
C GLU A 330 -2.75 42.82 0.28
N ARG A 331 -1.54 42.53 -0.20
CA ARG A 331 -1.15 42.40 -1.61
C ARG A 331 -1.01 40.95 -2.09
N GLY A 332 -1.35 39.95 -1.27
CA GLY A 332 -1.28 38.53 -1.65
C GLY A 332 0.12 37.91 -1.58
N GLU A 333 1.09 38.50 -0.88
CA GLU A 333 2.48 38.01 -0.83
C GLU A 333 2.83 37.33 0.51
N SER A 334 3.61 36.24 0.47
CA SER A 334 4.13 35.56 1.68
C SER A 334 5.47 36.14 2.17
N GLU A 335 5.79 36.01 3.47
CA GLU A 335 7.11 36.41 4.01
C GLU A 335 8.30 35.78 3.27
N ALA A 336 8.14 34.56 2.74
CA ALA A 336 9.16 33.89 1.94
C ALA A 336 9.39 34.61 0.60
N MET A 337 8.33 35.09 -0.06
CA MET A 337 8.40 35.90 -1.28
C MET A 337 9.06 37.26 -0.99
N VAL A 338 8.71 37.90 0.14
CA VAL A 338 9.30 39.18 0.57
C VAL A 338 10.79 39.03 0.90
N LYS A 339 11.20 37.96 1.61
CA LYS A 339 12.60 37.67 1.92
C LYS A 339 13.44 37.30 0.70
N LYS A 340 12.84 36.75 -0.35
CA LYS A 340 13.54 36.46 -1.62
C LYS A 340 13.79 37.74 -2.42
N ARG A 341 12.82 38.67 -2.43
CA ARG A 341 12.90 39.99 -3.08
C ARG A 341 13.89 40.94 -2.40
N SER A 342 13.99 40.89 -1.06
CA SER A 342 14.97 41.66 -0.31
C SER A 342 16.41 41.14 -0.46
N LYS A 343 16.59 39.86 -0.78
CA LYS A 343 17.90 39.28 -1.14
C LYS A 343 18.34 39.63 -2.56
N THR A 344 17.42 39.78 -3.51
CA THR A 344 17.76 40.25 -4.87
C THR A 344 17.87 41.77 -4.99
N GLY A 345 17.39 42.53 -4.00
CA GLY A 345 17.43 44.00 -3.98
C GLY A 345 18.59 44.64 -3.22
N LYS A 346 19.48 43.87 -2.57
CA LYS A 346 20.65 44.39 -1.87
C LYS A 346 21.94 43.85 -2.45
N GLY A 347 22.49 44.59 -3.41
CA GLY A 347 23.88 44.47 -3.82
C GLY A 347 24.09 44.91 -5.26
N VAL A 348 24.27 46.21 -5.51
CA VAL A 348 25.51 46.80 -6.07
C VAL A 348 25.44 48.31 -5.84
N VAL A 349 26.21 48.83 -4.88
CA VAL A 349 26.78 50.18 -5.02
C VAL A 349 28.20 50.22 -4.44
N ALA A 350 29.11 50.62 -5.32
CA ALA A 350 30.42 51.27 -5.10
C ALA A 350 31.64 50.48 -4.58
N GLY A 351 32.73 50.60 -5.34
CA GLY A 351 34.11 50.47 -4.86
C GLY A 351 35.07 50.01 -5.95
N GLY A 352 35.63 50.93 -6.72
CA GLY A 352 36.75 50.64 -7.65
C GLY A 352 38.11 50.82 -7.00
N VAL A 353 39.13 50.11 -7.49
CA VAL A 353 40.53 50.55 -7.70
C VAL A 353 41.14 49.66 -8.80
N ASP A 354 41.88 50.32 -9.69
CA ASP A 354 42.73 49.88 -10.81
C ASP A 354 43.76 48.78 -10.48
N VAL A 355 44.07 47.88 -11.44
CA VAL A 355 45.42 47.58 -12.01
C VAL A 355 45.27 46.72 -13.30
N GLY A 356 45.54 47.32 -14.47
CA GLY A 356 46.53 46.85 -15.46
C GLY A 356 46.25 45.72 -16.47
N VAL A 357 46.34 46.10 -17.77
CA VAL A 357 46.90 45.36 -18.95
C VAL A 357 46.02 44.24 -19.56
N ALA A 358 45.74 44.09 -20.86
CA ALA A 358 46.22 44.64 -22.14
C ALA A 358 45.15 44.53 -23.25
N GLU A 359 45.28 45.43 -24.24
CA GLU A 359 45.07 45.35 -25.70
C GLU A 359 43.88 44.59 -26.34
N GLY A 360 43.19 45.28 -27.26
CA GLY A 360 42.28 44.62 -28.22
C GLY A 360 41.32 45.53 -29.00
N ALA A 361 41.88 46.42 -29.82
CA ALA A 361 41.36 47.02 -31.07
C ALA A 361 39.85 47.15 -31.40
N ALA A 362 39.53 48.37 -31.86
CA ALA A 362 38.77 48.75 -33.07
C ALA A 362 37.26 49.10 -33.00
N ALA A 363 37.02 50.39 -33.32
CA ALA A 363 35.99 50.94 -34.23
C ALA A 363 34.50 50.79 -33.82
N THR A 364 33.59 51.77 -33.92
CA THR A 364 33.53 53.04 -34.63
C THR A 364 32.32 53.85 -34.15
N LYS A 365 32.48 55.17 -34.01
CA LYS A 365 31.54 56.26 -34.39
C LYS A 365 30.01 56.03 -34.30
N LYS A 366 29.31 56.82 -33.47
CA LYS A 366 28.57 58.05 -33.88
C LYS A 366 27.73 58.68 -32.75
N ASN A 367 28.13 59.90 -32.38
CA ASN A 367 27.35 61.12 -32.18
C ASN A 367 25.81 61.04 -32.00
N GLY A 368 25.30 61.76 -30.98
CA GLY A 368 24.01 62.45 -31.12
C GLY A 368 23.36 63.02 -29.86
N LYS A 369 23.77 64.24 -29.47
CA LYS A 369 22.97 65.37 -28.91
C LYS A 369 21.93 65.09 -27.80
N LYS A 370 22.16 65.61 -26.59
CA LYS A 370 21.79 66.96 -26.08
C LYS A 370 20.28 67.22 -25.91
N GLY A 371 19.90 67.57 -24.68
CA GLY A 371 18.71 68.41 -24.39
C GLY A 371 18.19 68.19 -22.97
N LYS A 372 18.76 68.86 -21.96
CA LYS A 372 18.17 70.01 -21.22
C LYS A 372 16.84 69.69 -20.52
N LYS A 373 16.80 69.58 -19.18
CA LYS A 373 16.82 70.62 -18.12
C LYS A 373 15.44 71.19 -17.79
N LYS A 374 15.23 71.32 -16.47
CA LYS A 374 14.26 72.13 -15.71
C LYS A 374 12.91 71.43 -15.51
N LYS A 375 12.31 71.47 -14.32
CA LYS A 375 12.59 72.23 -13.10
C LYS A 375 12.01 71.47 -11.91
#